data_AF-A0A9Y2NDP8-F1
#
_entry.id   AF-A0A9Y2NDP8-F1
#
_cell.length_a   1.000
_cell.length_b   1.000
_cell.length_c   1.000
_cell.angle_alpha   90.00
_cell.angle_beta   90.00
_cell.angle_gamma   90.00
#
_symmetry.space_group_name_H-M   'P 1'
#
loop_
_entity.id
_entity.type
_entity.pdbx_description
1 polymer ?
#
loop_
_entity_poly.entity_id
_entity_poly.type
_entity_poly.pdbx_seq_one_letter_code
_entity_poly.pdbx_strand_id
1 'polypeptide(L)'
;MTRTFRRLVTTTALVIASQFAGGVALAAPPPDVIADAAREGAITLSPVSAASAEDFINAAGPAAQRGQADYGVPASVTVAQAIQESNWGQAAPGNNHFGIKCFNGPGPIANGCQDLPTHECCPDHVVIASFRTYASMEDSFRDHGLFLRENSRYANAFNFTNNPDQFIREVHKAGYATDPNYANSIINLMSTYDLYRFNTAPVLASPPGGEGTFNAVTSSVEMFARGTDGLLGHTYLGPDGKSGAWSVNGPWQIVGRPVSVFNPNSGAVEIYARDTLGYLIHSYIGADGKYGPWTRVGDWKIAGSPAAVYNPNSRAVEVYAQATDGYLLHNYLGSDGQNGYWSMVGDWKIADTPAAVYNPNSRSVEIYARATDDFLLHNYLLPDGNHGTWTTVGTWKIAGAPAAVFNDARRSVEVYARATDGYLLHNYLGSDGQNGYWSVVGDWKITENPAAVYNPNSRSVEIYARATDDFLLHNYLLPDGNHGTWTTVGTWTISNTPTAVYHPSRRSIEVYARSMDGYLVHNYLGSDGRNGTWTVVDDHPITD
;
A
#
# COMPACT_ATOMS: atom_id res chain seq x y z
N MET A 1 -25.39 -32.57 -70.44
CA MET A 1 -26.68 -33.25 -70.72
C MET A 1 -27.83 -32.43 -70.14
N THR A 2 -29.04 -32.74 -70.59
CA THR A 2 -30.40 -32.30 -70.21
C THR A 2 -30.59 -31.36 -68.99
N ARG A 3 -31.34 -30.27 -69.21
CA ARG A 3 -31.93 -29.37 -68.20
C ARG A 3 -32.91 -30.09 -67.27
N THR A 4 -33.25 -29.48 -66.12
CA THR A 4 -34.66 -29.32 -65.72
C THR A 4 -34.84 -27.99 -64.98
N PHE A 5 -35.88 -27.23 -65.36
CA PHE A 5 -36.35 -26.02 -64.68
C PHE A 5 -37.86 -26.21 -64.45
N ARG A 6 -38.39 -25.83 -63.27
CA ARG A 6 -39.83 -25.57 -63.09
C ARG A 6 -40.05 -24.37 -62.17
N ARG A 7 -40.63 -23.30 -62.73
CA ARG A 7 -41.46 -22.32 -62.00
C ARG A 7 -42.91 -22.82 -61.98
N LEU A 8 -43.71 -22.33 -61.04
CA LEU A 8 -44.97 -21.57 -61.18
C LEU A 8 -45.40 -21.16 -59.73
N VAL A 9 -45.84 -19.94 -59.37
CA VAL A 9 -47.07 -19.18 -59.76
C VAL A 9 -48.33 -19.85 -59.21
N THR A 10 -49.25 -19.22 -58.47
CA THR A 10 -49.44 -17.84 -57.92
C THR A 10 -50.13 -17.96 -56.53
N THR A 11 -50.66 -16.98 -55.77
CA THR A 11 -51.47 -15.74 -55.98
C THR A 11 -51.52 -15.03 -54.59
N THR A 12 -52.02 -13.82 -54.26
CA THR A 12 -52.89 -12.76 -54.86
C THR A 12 -52.49 -11.39 -54.23
N ALA A 13 -53.25 -10.30 -54.40
CA ALA A 13 -52.98 -8.99 -53.80
C ALA A 13 -54.25 -8.17 -53.45
N LEU A 14 -54.21 -7.40 -52.36
CA LEU A 14 -54.99 -6.17 -52.07
C LEU A 14 -54.37 -5.46 -50.82
N VAL A 15 -54.12 -4.14 -50.64
CA VAL A 15 -54.29 -2.85 -51.36
C VAL A 15 -55.36 -1.90 -50.76
N ILE A 16 -54.95 -0.66 -50.42
CA ILE A 16 -55.66 0.50 -49.78
C ILE A 16 -56.27 0.26 -48.36
N ALA A 17 -56.39 1.23 -47.42
CA ALA A 17 -56.14 2.68 -47.42
C ALA A 17 -55.87 3.31 -46.01
N SER A 18 -55.24 4.51 -45.99
CA SER A 18 -55.43 5.65 -45.04
C SER A 18 -55.26 5.49 -43.51
N GLN A 19 -54.99 6.52 -42.69
CA GLN A 19 -54.29 7.83 -42.82
C GLN A 19 -53.93 8.32 -41.40
N PHE A 20 -52.93 9.21 -41.28
CA PHE A 20 -52.58 10.09 -40.14
C PHE A 20 -53.09 9.80 -38.71
N ALA A 21 -52.16 9.45 -37.82
CA ALA A 21 -52.08 9.99 -36.46
C ALA A 21 -50.60 10.09 -36.04
N GLY A 22 -50.24 11.07 -35.22
CA GLY A 22 -48.86 11.27 -34.78
C GLY A 22 -48.48 10.33 -33.62
N GLY A 23 -47.34 9.66 -33.73
CA GLY A 23 -46.73 8.89 -32.64
C GLY A 23 -45.22 9.07 -32.68
N VAL A 24 -44.60 9.37 -31.53
CA VAL A 24 -43.15 9.42 -31.41
C VAL A 24 -42.63 7.99 -31.44
N ALA A 25 -42.02 7.60 -32.56
CA ALA A 25 -41.37 6.31 -32.67
C ALA A 25 -40.12 6.29 -31.78
N LEU A 26 -40.23 5.74 -30.58
CA LEU A 26 -39.08 5.23 -29.84
C LEU A 26 -38.42 4.17 -30.73
N ALA A 27 -37.24 4.50 -31.27
CA ALA A 27 -36.43 3.52 -31.98
C ALA A 27 -36.05 2.41 -31.00
N ALA A 28 -36.26 1.16 -31.38
CA ALA A 28 -35.77 0.03 -30.61
C ALA A 28 -34.23 0.14 -30.49
N PRO A 29 -33.64 -0.20 -29.32
CA PRO A 29 -32.19 -0.22 -29.18
C PRO A 29 -31.56 -1.19 -30.18
N PRO A 30 -30.31 -0.94 -30.62
CA PRO A 30 -29.62 -1.82 -31.57
C PRO A 30 -29.40 -3.22 -30.97
N PRO A 31 -29.36 -4.30 -31.79
CA PRO A 31 -29.53 -5.67 -31.30
C PRO A 31 -28.41 -6.25 -30.42
N ASP A 32 -27.31 -5.52 -30.21
CA ASP A 32 -26.05 -6.03 -29.63
C ASP A 32 -25.75 -5.49 -28.22
N VAL A 33 -26.75 -4.97 -27.50
CA VAL A 33 -26.64 -4.67 -26.06
C VAL A 33 -26.64 -5.99 -25.27
N ILE A 34 -25.53 -6.72 -25.33
CA ILE A 34 -25.30 -7.89 -24.49
C ILE A 34 -24.75 -7.37 -23.15
N ALA A 35 -25.65 -7.19 -22.18
CA ALA A 35 -25.36 -6.68 -20.85
C ALA A 35 -24.69 -7.76 -19.98
N ASP A 36 -23.35 -7.78 -20.00
CA ASP A 36 -22.51 -8.77 -19.29
C ASP A 36 -22.08 -8.32 -17.88
N ALA A 37 -22.25 -7.04 -17.54
CA ALA A 37 -21.81 -6.46 -16.26
C ALA A 37 -22.75 -5.36 -15.72
N ALA A 38 -22.93 -4.26 -16.47
CA ALA A 38 -23.74 -3.13 -15.99
C ALA A 38 -25.21 -3.50 -15.77
N ARG A 39 -25.84 -2.86 -14.78
CA ARG A 39 -27.30 -2.90 -14.63
C ARG A 39 -27.96 -1.96 -15.63
N GLU A 40 -29.09 -2.38 -16.20
CA GLU A 40 -29.88 -1.51 -17.08
C GLU A 40 -30.78 -0.55 -16.29
N GLY A 41 -30.77 0.72 -16.68
CA GLY A 41 -31.50 1.80 -16.01
C GLY A 41 -30.68 2.59 -14.99
N ALA A 42 -31.11 3.82 -14.70
CA ALA A 42 -30.42 4.71 -13.78
C ALA A 42 -30.64 4.28 -12.32
N ILE A 43 -29.60 3.76 -11.67
CA ILE A 43 -29.59 3.48 -10.24
C ILE A 43 -29.66 4.81 -9.48
N THR A 44 -30.75 5.05 -8.76
CA THR A 44 -30.81 6.13 -7.76
C THR A 44 -29.91 5.75 -6.58
N LEU A 45 -28.70 6.31 -6.53
CA LEU A 45 -27.78 6.11 -5.42
C LEU A 45 -28.46 6.45 -4.09
N SER A 46 -28.31 5.56 -3.10
CA SER A 46 -28.79 5.83 -1.74
C SER A 46 -28.04 7.01 -1.14
N PRO A 47 -28.70 7.90 -0.36
CA PRO A 47 -28.01 8.94 0.39
C PRO A 47 -27.18 8.28 1.52
N VAL A 48 -25.88 8.10 1.27
CA VAL A 48 -24.90 7.65 2.26
C VAL A 48 -24.34 8.84 3.05
N SER A 49 -23.81 8.59 4.25
CA SER A 49 -23.08 9.61 4.99
C SER A 49 -21.72 9.89 4.33
N ALA A 50 -21.16 11.10 4.53
CA ALA A 50 -19.83 11.44 3.98
C ALA A 50 -18.73 10.50 4.50
N ALA A 51 -18.81 10.05 5.76
CA ALA A 51 -17.91 9.03 6.32
C ALA A 51 -18.07 7.70 5.57
N SER A 52 -19.29 7.19 5.46
CA SER A 52 -19.57 5.90 4.79
C SER A 52 -19.20 5.88 3.29
N ALA A 53 -19.25 7.03 2.63
CA ALA A 53 -18.76 7.19 1.26
C ALA A 53 -17.23 7.06 1.21
N GLU A 54 -16.52 7.79 2.09
CA GLU A 54 -15.06 7.80 2.17
C GLU A 54 -14.49 6.46 2.68
N ASP A 55 -15.20 5.75 3.57
CA ASP A 55 -14.90 4.38 3.99
C ASP A 55 -14.90 3.41 2.80
N PHE A 56 -15.96 3.43 1.99
CA PHE A 56 -16.05 2.60 0.78
C PHE A 56 -14.95 2.96 -0.22
N ILE A 57 -14.69 4.26 -0.43
CA ILE A 57 -13.65 4.75 -1.34
C ILE A 57 -12.26 4.29 -0.90
N ASN A 58 -11.96 4.33 0.40
CA ASN A 58 -10.65 3.93 0.92
C ASN A 58 -10.44 2.40 0.95
N ALA A 59 -11.51 1.60 0.97
CA ALA A 59 -11.44 0.16 0.69
C ALA A 59 -11.28 -0.14 -0.82
N ALA A 60 -12.05 0.55 -1.66
CA ALA A 60 -12.11 0.33 -3.11
C ALA A 60 -10.85 0.81 -3.86
N GLY A 61 -10.24 1.93 -3.42
CA GLY A 61 -9.10 2.56 -4.07
C GLY A 61 -7.88 1.62 -4.24
N PRO A 62 -7.34 1.03 -3.16
CA PRO A 62 -6.21 0.10 -3.25
C PRO A 62 -6.50 -1.14 -4.11
N ALA A 63 -7.74 -1.66 -4.07
CA ALA A 63 -8.18 -2.77 -4.92
C ALA A 63 -8.22 -2.38 -6.41
N ALA A 64 -8.78 -1.21 -6.72
CA ALA A 64 -8.80 -0.65 -8.07
C ALA A 64 -7.39 -0.36 -8.60
N GLN A 65 -6.47 0.06 -7.74
CA GLN A 65 -5.07 0.31 -8.09
C GLN A 65 -4.29 -0.96 -8.39
N ARG A 66 -4.59 -2.08 -7.71
CA ARG A 66 -4.06 -3.40 -8.08
C ARG A 66 -4.68 -3.91 -9.40
N GLY A 67 -5.98 -3.69 -9.62
CA GLY A 67 -6.62 -3.93 -10.92
C GLY A 67 -6.05 -3.07 -12.07
N GLN A 68 -5.64 -1.82 -11.80
CA GLN A 68 -4.94 -0.96 -12.76
C GLN A 68 -3.53 -1.49 -13.07
N ALA A 69 -2.79 -1.96 -12.07
CA ALA A 69 -1.46 -2.53 -12.28
C ALA A 69 -1.50 -3.82 -13.12
N ASP A 70 -2.44 -4.72 -12.83
CA ASP A 70 -2.59 -5.99 -13.54
C ASP A 70 -3.17 -5.83 -14.96
N TYR A 71 -4.19 -4.98 -15.12
CA TYR A 71 -5.03 -4.95 -16.34
C TYR A 71 -5.12 -3.58 -17.02
N GLY A 72 -4.57 -2.51 -16.44
CA GLY A 72 -4.51 -1.18 -17.05
C GLY A 72 -5.85 -0.46 -17.20
N VAL A 73 -6.90 -0.88 -16.49
CA VAL A 73 -8.14 -0.08 -16.33
C VAL A 73 -7.86 1.04 -15.32
N PRO A 74 -8.14 2.32 -15.61
CA PRO A 74 -7.89 3.41 -14.67
C PRO A 74 -8.62 3.20 -13.35
N ALA A 75 -7.91 3.25 -12.23
CA ALA A 75 -8.46 2.92 -10.92
C ALA A 75 -9.60 3.87 -10.52
N SER A 76 -9.53 5.15 -10.89
CA SER A 76 -10.63 6.11 -10.71
C SER A 76 -11.94 5.66 -11.37
N VAL A 77 -11.85 5.10 -12.59
CA VAL A 77 -12.98 4.54 -13.33
C VAL A 77 -13.50 3.30 -12.61
N THR A 78 -12.61 2.39 -12.20
CA THR A 78 -13.00 1.17 -11.45
C THR A 78 -13.69 1.50 -10.13
N VAL A 79 -13.20 2.46 -9.34
CA VAL A 79 -13.88 2.89 -8.09
C VAL A 79 -15.22 3.55 -8.40
N ALA A 80 -15.29 4.45 -9.38
CA ALA A 80 -16.54 5.13 -9.74
C ALA A 80 -17.61 4.17 -10.29
N GLN A 81 -17.21 3.18 -11.10
CA GLN A 81 -18.12 2.11 -11.53
C GLN A 81 -18.56 1.24 -10.34
N ALA A 82 -17.64 0.84 -9.45
CA ALA A 82 -18.01 0.10 -8.25
C ALA A 82 -19.01 0.86 -7.36
N ILE A 83 -18.84 2.18 -7.18
CA ILE A 83 -19.81 3.04 -6.47
C ILE A 83 -21.19 2.94 -7.12
N GLN A 84 -21.28 3.05 -8.45
CA GLN A 84 -22.54 3.07 -9.18
C GLN A 84 -23.22 1.69 -9.24
N GLU A 85 -22.54 0.66 -9.73
CA GLU A 85 -23.14 -0.67 -9.94
C GLU A 85 -23.52 -1.36 -8.61
N SER A 86 -22.72 -1.15 -7.54
CA SER A 86 -22.98 -1.75 -6.21
C SER A 86 -23.73 -0.85 -5.23
N ASN A 87 -24.05 0.39 -5.60
CA ASN A 87 -24.62 1.42 -4.71
C ASN A 87 -23.83 1.53 -3.39
N TRP A 88 -22.58 2.01 -3.46
CA TRP A 88 -21.67 2.15 -2.30
C TRP A 88 -21.47 0.83 -1.51
N GLY A 89 -21.32 -0.29 -2.23
CA GLY A 89 -21.17 -1.63 -1.66
C GLY A 89 -22.45 -2.24 -1.07
N GLN A 90 -23.53 -1.46 -0.92
CA GLN A 90 -24.77 -1.90 -0.25
C GLN A 90 -25.52 -2.99 -1.05
N ALA A 91 -25.20 -3.16 -2.34
CA ALA A 91 -25.85 -4.10 -3.25
C ALA A 91 -24.84 -4.95 -4.06
N ALA A 92 -23.76 -5.42 -3.41
CA ALA A 92 -22.74 -6.34 -3.95
C ALA A 92 -22.89 -7.80 -3.41
N PRO A 93 -23.99 -8.52 -3.71
CA PRO A 93 -24.16 -9.90 -3.24
C PRO A 93 -23.03 -10.80 -3.76
N GLY A 94 -22.51 -11.69 -2.91
CA GLY A 94 -21.36 -12.54 -3.26
C GLY A 94 -20.08 -11.76 -3.58
N ASN A 95 -19.90 -10.57 -3.01
CA ASN A 95 -18.81 -9.61 -3.29
C ASN A 95 -18.74 -9.11 -4.74
N ASN A 96 -19.79 -9.28 -5.55
CA ASN A 96 -19.80 -8.83 -6.95
C ASN A 96 -20.15 -7.34 -7.05
N HIS A 97 -19.11 -6.49 -7.08
CA HIS A 97 -19.26 -5.03 -7.08
C HIS A 97 -19.60 -4.43 -8.46
N PHE A 98 -19.62 -5.24 -9.53
CA PHE A 98 -19.73 -4.77 -10.92
C PHE A 98 -20.81 -5.51 -11.74
N GLY A 99 -21.65 -6.32 -11.08
CA GLY A 99 -22.72 -7.08 -11.74
C GLY A 99 -22.25 -8.13 -12.77
N ILE A 100 -20.99 -8.57 -12.74
CA ILE A 100 -20.42 -9.45 -13.78
C ILE A 100 -21.17 -10.78 -13.81
N LYS A 101 -21.76 -11.10 -14.97
CA LYS A 101 -22.53 -12.32 -15.20
C LYS A 101 -21.62 -13.55 -15.32
N CYS A 102 -22.11 -14.69 -14.84
CA CYS A 102 -21.43 -15.98 -14.91
C CYS A 102 -21.77 -16.71 -16.22
N PHE A 103 -21.11 -16.32 -17.31
CA PHE A 103 -21.20 -17.04 -18.59
C PHE A 103 -20.11 -18.10 -18.71
N ASN A 104 -20.52 -19.34 -18.96
CA ASN A 104 -19.64 -20.52 -19.09
C ASN A 104 -18.77 -20.82 -17.84
N GLY A 105 -19.14 -20.29 -16.67
CA GLY A 105 -18.47 -20.49 -15.39
C GLY A 105 -17.86 -19.22 -14.78
N PRO A 106 -17.18 -19.35 -13.63
CA PRO A 106 -16.62 -18.21 -12.89
C PRO A 106 -15.46 -17.50 -13.59
N GLY A 107 -14.80 -18.12 -14.58
CA GLY A 107 -13.52 -17.62 -15.09
C GLY A 107 -12.36 -17.91 -14.11
N PRO A 108 -11.22 -17.21 -14.22
CA PRO A 108 -10.01 -17.57 -13.48
C PRO A 108 -9.86 -16.91 -12.10
N ILE A 109 -10.69 -15.91 -11.75
CA ILE A 109 -10.57 -15.13 -10.51
C ILE A 109 -11.78 -15.33 -9.57
N ALA A 110 -13.00 -15.45 -10.09
CA ALA A 110 -14.18 -15.66 -9.27
C ALA A 110 -14.17 -17.05 -8.59
N ASN A 111 -14.69 -17.14 -7.37
CA ASN A 111 -14.69 -18.37 -6.56
C ASN A 111 -15.94 -19.25 -6.78
N GLY A 112 -16.90 -18.79 -7.59
CA GLY A 112 -18.16 -19.47 -7.84
C GLY A 112 -19.14 -18.60 -8.62
N CYS A 113 -20.39 -19.05 -8.68
CA CYS A 113 -21.49 -18.32 -9.30
C CYS A 113 -22.78 -18.51 -8.47
N GLN A 114 -23.68 -17.53 -8.55
CA GLN A 114 -24.97 -17.48 -7.86
C GLN A 114 -26.06 -16.97 -8.81
N ASP A 115 -27.25 -17.55 -8.73
CA ASP A 115 -28.39 -17.11 -9.53
C ASP A 115 -29.22 -16.08 -8.74
N LEU A 116 -29.48 -14.92 -9.33
CA LEU A 116 -30.19 -13.81 -8.69
C LEU A 116 -31.29 -13.23 -9.60
N PRO A 117 -32.39 -12.71 -9.02
CA PRO A 117 -33.33 -11.89 -9.76
C PRO A 117 -32.66 -10.56 -10.15
N THR A 118 -32.69 -10.26 -11.45
CA THR A 118 -32.30 -8.97 -12.02
C THR A 118 -33.45 -8.43 -12.87
N HIS A 119 -33.46 -7.12 -13.10
CA HIS A 119 -34.31 -6.53 -14.13
C HIS A 119 -33.54 -6.46 -15.45
N GLU A 120 -34.18 -6.79 -16.56
CA GLU A 120 -33.66 -6.56 -17.91
C GLU A 120 -34.68 -5.74 -18.72
N CYS A 121 -34.19 -4.76 -19.48
CA CYS A 121 -34.89 -3.70 -20.22
C CYS A 121 -35.86 -2.77 -19.46
N CYS A 122 -36.57 -3.20 -18.40
CA CYS A 122 -37.47 -2.34 -17.62
C CYS A 122 -37.75 -2.82 -16.18
N PRO A 123 -38.19 -1.93 -15.26
CA PRO A 123 -38.41 -2.27 -13.84
C PRO A 123 -39.48 -3.33 -13.56
N ASP A 124 -40.38 -3.62 -14.50
CA ASP A 124 -41.43 -4.63 -14.34
C ASP A 124 -41.04 -6.02 -14.89
N HIS A 125 -39.82 -6.17 -15.45
CA HIS A 125 -39.36 -7.40 -16.10
C HIS A 125 -38.21 -8.07 -15.32
N VAL A 126 -38.57 -8.83 -14.29
CA VAL A 126 -37.62 -9.64 -13.51
C VAL A 126 -37.30 -10.95 -14.22
N VAL A 127 -36.02 -11.21 -14.43
CA VAL A 127 -35.47 -12.49 -14.89
C VAL A 127 -34.44 -13.02 -13.88
N ILE A 128 -34.19 -14.34 -13.89
CA ILE A 128 -33.09 -14.92 -13.12
C ILE A 128 -31.84 -14.94 -14.02
N ALA A 129 -30.77 -14.30 -13.57
CA ALA A 129 -29.46 -14.34 -14.23
C ALA A 129 -28.39 -14.87 -13.27
N SER A 130 -27.40 -15.57 -13.81
CA SER A 130 -26.26 -16.07 -13.04
C SER A 130 -25.16 -15.02 -12.97
N PHE A 131 -24.63 -14.77 -11.79
CA PHE A 131 -23.60 -13.78 -11.49
C PHE A 131 -22.39 -14.44 -10.84
N ARG A 132 -21.19 -13.94 -11.12
CA ARG A 132 -19.94 -14.40 -10.47
C ARG A 132 -19.95 -14.08 -8.98
N THR A 133 -19.27 -14.89 -8.16
CA THR A 133 -19.01 -14.63 -6.74
C THR A 133 -17.51 -14.55 -6.45
N TYR A 134 -17.12 -13.81 -5.43
CA TYR A 134 -15.72 -13.49 -5.16
C TYR A 134 -15.37 -13.70 -3.68
N ALA A 135 -14.12 -14.08 -3.40
CA ALA A 135 -13.65 -14.25 -2.02
C ALA A 135 -13.48 -12.90 -1.31
N SER A 136 -13.16 -11.85 -2.05
CA SER A 136 -13.02 -10.47 -1.56
C SER A 136 -13.54 -9.43 -2.55
N MET A 137 -13.65 -8.18 -2.09
CA MET A 137 -13.82 -7.01 -2.96
C MET A 137 -12.71 -6.96 -4.02
N GLU A 138 -11.45 -7.17 -3.64
CA GLU A 138 -10.29 -7.09 -4.53
C GLU A 138 -10.40 -8.07 -5.71
N ASP A 139 -10.80 -9.32 -5.47
CA ASP A 139 -10.97 -10.29 -6.55
C ASP A 139 -12.01 -9.81 -7.58
N SER A 140 -13.09 -9.16 -7.13
CA SER A 140 -14.09 -8.59 -8.05
C SER A 140 -13.58 -7.38 -8.85
N PHE A 141 -12.70 -6.57 -8.25
CA PHE A 141 -12.06 -5.42 -8.92
C PHE A 141 -11.00 -5.88 -9.93
N ARG A 142 -10.26 -6.95 -9.61
CA ARG A 142 -9.29 -7.59 -10.52
C ARG A 142 -10.01 -8.29 -11.68
N ASP A 143 -11.09 -9.01 -11.41
CA ASP A 143 -11.90 -9.68 -12.44
C ASP A 143 -12.67 -8.68 -13.33
N HIS A 144 -13.07 -7.50 -12.82
CA HIS A 144 -13.55 -6.39 -13.66
C HIS A 144 -12.47 -5.86 -14.60
N GLY A 145 -11.25 -5.69 -14.09
CA GLY A 145 -10.07 -5.33 -14.90
C GLY A 145 -9.81 -6.34 -16.01
N LEU A 146 -9.80 -7.64 -15.67
CA LEU A 146 -9.65 -8.74 -16.61
C LEU A 146 -10.78 -8.77 -17.65
N PHE A 147 -12.04 -8.69 -17.21
CA PHE A 147 -13.23 -8.68 -18.08
C PHE A 147 -13.16 -7.57 -19.14
N LEU A 148 -12.82 -6.34 -18.74
CA LEU A 148 -12.63 -5.25 -19.70
C LEU A 148 -11.44 -5.52 -20.63
N ARG A 149 -10.32 -6.04 -20.11
CA ARG A 149 -9.08 -6.26 -20.87
C ARG A 149 -9.17 -7.40 -21.90
N GLU A 150 -9.84 -8.49 -21.58
CA GLU A 150 -9.98 -9.66 -22.48
C GLU A 150 -11.13 -9.50 -23.48
N ASN A 151 -12.20 -8.77 -23.13
CA ASN A 151 -13.33 -8.56 -24.02
C ASN A 151 -13.00 -7.52 -25.10
N SER A 152 -12.77 -7.98 -26.33
CA SER A 152 -12.34 -7.18 -27.48
C SER A 152 -13.29 -6.01 -27.82
N ARG A 153 -14.55 -6.04 -27.36
CA ARG A 153 -15.49 -4.91 -27.36
C ARG A 153 -14.86 -3.62 -26.83
N TYR A 154 -14.10 -3.71 -25.74
CA TYR A 154 -13.55 -2.55 -25.02
C TYR A 154 -12.12 -2.18 -25.43
N ALA A 155 -11.52 -2.88 -26.40
CA ALA A 155 -10.11 -2.69 -26.80
C ALA A 155 -9.74 -1.23 -27.13
N ASN A 156 -10.67 -0.46 -27.69
CA ASN A 156 -10.46 0.96 -28.00
C ASN A 156 -10.22 1.84 -26.75
N ALA A 157 -10.81 1.50 -25.60
CA ALA A 157 -10.63 2.26 -24.36
C ALA A 157 -9.19 2.19 -23.84
N PHE A 158 -8.49 1.07 -24.05
CA PHE A 158 -7.10 0.89 -23.61
C PHE A 158 -6.06 1.69 -24.41
N ASN A 159 -6.47 2.48 -25.41
CA ASN A 159 -5.64 3.56 -25.96
C ASN A 159 -5.60 4.80 -25.04
N PHE A 160 -6.45 4.85 -24.01
CA PHE A 160 -6.71 6.00 -23.15
C PHE A 160 -6.50 5.70 -21.66
N THR A 161 -5.66 4.73 -21.29
CA THR A 161 -5.38 4.38 -19.88
C THR A 161 -4.86 5.57 -19.06
N ASN A 162 -4.21 6.54 -19.71
CA ASN A 162 -3.71 7.77 -19.09
C ASN A 162 -4.71 8.94 -19.15
N ASN A 163 -5.95 8.70 -19.60
CA ASN A 163 -7.05 9.66 -19.68
C ASN A 163 -8.37 8.97 -19.24
N PRO A 164 -8.66 8.93 -17.93
CA PRO A 164 -9.80 8.20 -17.36
C PRO A 164 -11.15 8.61 -17.97
N ASP A 165 -11.36 9.91 -18.20
CA ASP A 165 -12.56 10.46 -18.83
C ASP A 165 -12.77 9.90 -20.24
N GLN A 166 -11.71 9.85 -21.06
CA GLN A 166 -11.82 9.29 -22.40
C GLN A 166 -11.92 7.75 -22.38
N PHE A 167 -11.27 7.09 -21.41
CA PHE A 167 -11.41 5.65 -21.19
C PHE A 167 -12.87 5.26 -20.95
N ILE A 168 -13.54 5.88 -19.98
CA ILE A 168 -14.95 5.54 -19.69
C ILE A 168 -15.90 5.97 -20.83
N ARG A 169 -15.60 7.05 -21.55
CA ARG A 169 -16.36 7.44 -22.76
C ARG A 169 -16.28 6.36 -23.84
N GLU A 170 -15.11 5.75 -24.08
CA GLU A 170 -14.97 4.63 -25.02
C GLU A 170 -15.61 3.33 -24.50
N VAL A 171 -15.51 3.01 -23.20
CA VAL A 171 -16.21 1.86 -22.59
C VAL A 171 -17.73 1.98 -22.73
N HIS A 172 -18.31 3.15 -22.43
CA HIS A 172 -19.74 3.42 -22.61
C HIS A 172 -20.15 3.34 -24.08
N LYS A 173 -19.42 4.01 -24.98
CA LYS A 173 -19.61 3.97 -26.44
C LYS A 173 -19.53 2.57 -27.05
N ALA A 174 -18.76 1.67 -26.42
CA ALA A 174 -18.68 0.26 -26.80
C ALA A 174 -19.87 -0.60 -26.29
N GLY A 175 -20.83 -0.01 -25.60
CA GLY A 175 -22.05 -0.69 -25.14
C GLY A 175 -21.94 -1.35 -23.75
N TYR A 176 -21.14 -0.79 -22.83
CA TYR A 176 -21.10 -1.26 -21.44
C TYR A 176 -22.44 -1.06 -20.71
N ALA A 177 -23.12 0.07 -20.95
CA ALA A 177 -24.40 0.43 -20.33
C ALA A 177 -25.31 1.18 -21.34
N THR A 178 -26.61 1.24 -21.05
CA THR A 178 -27.65 1.85 -21.92
C THR A 178 -28.11 3.25 -21.54
N ASP A 179 -27.79 3.74 -20.33
CA ASP A 179 -28.09 5.12 -19.93
C ASP A 179 -27.22 6.10 -20.75
N PRO A 180 -27.79 7.01 -21.56
CA PRO A 180 -27.02 7.97 -22.35
C PRO A 180 -26.14 8.91 -21.50
N ASN A 181 -26.38 9.01 -20.20
CA ASN A 181 -25.58 9.80 -19.26
C ASN A 181 -24.45 9.00 -18.59
N TYR A 182 -24.37 7.68 -18.74
CA TYR A 182 -23.53 6.79 -17.93
C TYR A 182 -22.09 7.29 -17.76
N ALA A 183 -21.37 7.56 -18.86
CA ALA A 183 -20.00 8.08 -18.79
C ALA A 183 -19.89 9.45 -18.08
N ASN A 184 -20.89 10.31 -18.17
CA ASN A 184 -20.92 11.58 -17.44
C ASN A 184 -21.20 11.37 -15.95
N SER A 185 -22.07 10.41 -15.58
CA SER A 185 -22.32 10.02 -14.19
C SER A 185 -21.04 9.48 -13.52
N ILE A 186 -20.31 8.60 -14.20
CA ILE A 186 -19.02 8.08 -13.74
C ILE A 186 -17.97 9.20 -13.60
N ILE A 187 -17.86 10.11 -14.57
CA ILE A 187 -16.94 11.26 -14.49
C ILE A 187 -17.33 12.22 -13.35
N ASN A 188 -18.62 12.46 -13.12
CA ASN A 188 -19.10 13.25 -11.99
C ASN A 188 -18.71 12.59 -10.65
N LEU A 189 -18.80 11.26 -10.53
CA LEU A 189 -18.31 10.54 -9.34
C LEU A 189 -16.79 10.69 -9.18
N MET A 190 -16.02 10.53 -10.27
CA MET A 190 -14.56 10.71 -10.24
C MET A 190 -14.16 12.12 -9.77
N SER A 191 -14.85 13.15 -10.25
CA SER A 191 -14.58 14.54 -9.88
C SER A 191 -15.12 14.94 -8.50
N THR A 192 -16.26 14.39 -8.05
CA THR A 192 -16.88 14.77 -6.77
C THR A 192 -16.10 14.22 -5.57
N TYR A 193 -15.48 13.05 -5.73
CA TYR A 193 -14.83 12.31 -4.64
C TYR A 193 -13.29 12.23 -4.78
N ASP A 194 -12.68 13.09 -5.59
CA ASP A 194 -11.21 13.12 -5.82
C ASP A 194 -10.67 11.77 -6.33
N LEU A 195 -11.48 10.92 -6.99
CA LEU A 195 -11.07 9.54 -7.31
C LEU A 195 -9.90 9.48 -8.29
N TYR A 196 -9.61 10.58 -8.99
CA TYR A 196 -8.41 10.73 -9.80
C TYR A 196 -7.11 10.50 -8.99
N ARG A 197 -7.14 10.72 -7.67
CA ARG A 197 -6.08 10.37 -6.70
C ARG A 197 -5.66 8.90 -6.75
N PHE A 198 -6.50 8.02 -7.29
CA PHE A 198 -6.19 6.60 -7.42
C PHE A 198 -5.53 6.23 -8.76
N ASN A 199 -5.45 7.11 -9.77
CA ASN A 199 -4.83 6.72 -11.05
C ASN A 199 -3.30 6.65 -11.03
N THR A 200 -2.66 7.21 -9.99
CA THR A 200 -1.27 6.89 -9.67
C THR A 200 -1.17 5.46 -9.12
N ALA A 201 0.04 4.90 -9.08
CA ALA A 201 0.31 3.68 -8.32
C ALA A 201 -0.25 3.79 -6.87
N PRO A 202 -0.61 2.67 -6.22
CA PRO A 202 -1.27 2.72 -4.92
C PRO A 202 -0.45 3.53 -3.92
N VAL A 203 -1.15 4.43 -3.21
CA VAL A 203 -0.63 5.11 -2.02
C VAL A 203 -0.67 4.10 -0.86
N LEU A 204 0.08 3.02 -1.06
CA LEU A 204 0.54 2.16 0.02
C LEU A 204 1.25 3.07 1.01
N ALA A 205 1.13 2.77 2.30
CA ALA A 205 2.04 3.36 3.26
C ALA A 205 3.47 3.02 2.83
N SER A 206 4.26 4.05 2.52
CA SER A 206 5.68 3.86 2.28
C SER A 206 6.28 3.25 3.55
N PRO A 207 7.00 2.12 3.46
CA PRO A 207 7.62 1.52 4.64
C PRO A 207 8.44 2.57 5.40
N PRO A 208 8.41 2.55 6.75
CA PRO A 208 9.36 3.36 7.51
C PRO A 208 10.78 2.96 7.10
N GLY A 209 11.64 3.95 6.91
CA GLY A 209 13.04 3.69 6.57
C GLY A 209 13.77 2.99 7.70
N GLY A 210 14.75 2.16 7.35
CA GLY A 210 15.58 1.41 8.30
C GLY A 210 16.90 0.99 7.68
N GLU A 211 17.63 0.09 8.34
CA GLU A 211 18.87 -0.48 7.78
C GLU A 211 18.62 -1.26 6.48
N GLY A 212 17.39 -1.73 6.27
CA GLY A 212 16.95 -2.45 5.08
C GLY A 212 15.82 -1.74 4.33
N THR A 213 15.88 -1.77 3.00
CA THR A 213 14.87 -1.17 2.11
C THR A 213 14.61 -2.08 0.92
N PHE A 214 13.34 -2.29 0.55
CA PHE A 214 13.01 -2.94 -0.73
C PHE A 214 13.15 -1.95 -1.90
N ASN A 215 14.09 -2.21 -2.80
CA ASN A 215 14.29 -1.48 -4.05
C ASN A 215 13.37 -2.03 -5.14
N ALA A 216 12.35 -1.25 -5.52
CA ALA A 216 11.37 -1.66 -6.51
C ALA A 216 11.92 -1.72 -7.95
N VAL A 217 13.06 -1.08 -8.26
CA VAL A 217 13.68 -1.11 -9.60
C VAL A 217 14.38 -2.44 -9.85
N THR A 218 15.13 -2.93 -8.86
CA THR A 218 15.89 -4.20 -8.93
C THR A 218 15.13 -5.40 -8.38
N SER A 219 14.00 -5.18 -7.70
CA SER A 219 13.24 -6.21 -6.97
C SER A 219 14.06 -6.94 -5.89
N SER A 220 14.89 -6.20 -5.16
CA SER A 220 15.77 -6.71 -4.09
C SER A 220 15.55 -5.96 -2.78
N VAL A 221 15.95 -6.55 -1.65
CA VAL A 221 16.11 -5.82 -0.38
C VAL A 221 17.57 -5.39 -0.27
N GLU A 222 17.83 -4.08 -0.33
CA GLU A 222 19.14 -3.48 -0.06
C GLU A 222 19.32 -3.36 1.47
N MET A 223 20.47 -3.75 1.99
CA MET A 223 20.80 -3.78 3.43
C MET A 223 22.09 -3.02 3.69
N PHE A 224 22.03 -2.07 4.62
CA PHE A 224 23.13 -1.19 5.01
C PHE A 224 23.46 -1.35 6.49
N ALA A 225 24.73 -1.57 6.81
CA ALA A 225 25.18 -1.69 8.19
C ALA A 225 26.58 -1.09 8.37
N ARG A 226 26.95 -0.82 9.63
CA ARG A 226 28.22 -0.18 9.95
C ARG A 226 29.33 -1.23 10.08
N GLY A 227 30.36 -1.15 9.24
CA GLY A 227 31.50 -2.06 9.29
C GLY A 227 32.32 -1.93 10.58
N THR A 228 33.18 -2.91 10.86
CA THR A 228 34.17 -2.84 11.96
C THR A 228 35.32 -1.86 11.69
N ASP A 229 35.45 -1.40 10.44
CA ASP A 229 36.26 -0.25 10.01
C ASP A 229 35.57 1.12 10.23
N GLY A 230 34.29 1.10 10.63
CA GLY A 230 33.44 2.27 10.82
C GLY A 230 32.84 2.86 9.54
N LEU A 231 33.02 2.21 8.38
CA LEU A 231 32.46 2.65 7.10
C LEU A 231 31.01 2.16 6.92
N LEU A 232 30.26 2.79 6.00
CA LEU A 232 28.97 2.26 5.56
C LEU A 232 29.19 1.10 4.58
N GLY A 233 28.89 -0.11 5.03
CA GLY A 233 28.81 -1.29 4.18
C GLY A 233 27.41 -1.55 3.65
N HIS A 234 27.33 -2.33 2.58
CA HIS A 234 26.12 -2.65 1.84
C HIS A 234 26.18 -4.06 1.22
N THR A 235 25.06 -4.79 1.33
CA THR A 235 24.74 -6.01 0.59
C THR A 235 23.25 -5.98 0.23
N TYR A 236 22.80 -6.81 -0.72
CA TYR A 236 21.40 -6.89 -1.11
C TYR A 236 20.94 -8.35 -1.16
N LEU A 237 19.65 -8.63 -0.95
CA LEU A 237 19.02 -9.91 -1.24
C LEU A 237 18.22 -9.81 -2.55
N GLY A 238 18.61 -10.58 -3.56
CA GLY A 238 17.96 -10.59 -4.86
C GLY A 238 16.62 -11.34 -4.88
N PRO A 239 15.79 -11.13 -5.93
CA PRO A 239 14.51 -11.84 -6.09
C PRO A 239 14.68 -13.34 -6.28
N ASP A 240 15.87 -13.81 -6.69
CA ASP A 240 16.23 -15.22 -6.77
C ASP A 240 16.61 -15.85 -5.40
N GLY A 241 16.60 -15.05 -4.32
CA GLY A 241 16.94 -15.46 -2.98
C GLY A 241 18.43 -15.58 -2.69
N LYS A 242 19.31 -14.95 -3.47
CA LYS A 242 20.75 -14.88 -3.20
C LYS A 242 21.19 -13.50 -2.71
N SER A 243 22.09 -13.49 -1.75
CA SER A 243 22.76 -12.27 -1.30
C SER A 243 23.85 -11.82 -2.28
N GLY A 244 24.01 -10.51 -2.46
CA GLY A 244 25.21 -9.92 -3.03
C GLY A 244 26.39 -9.98 -2.06
N ALA A 245 27.62 -9.95 -2.58
CA ALA A 245 28.81 -9.82 -1.73
C ALA A 245 28.83 -8.45 -1.03
N TRP A 246 29.40 -8.39 0.17
CA TRP A 246 29.60 -7.16 0.91
C TRP A 246 30.41 -6.13 0.10
N SER A 247 29.93 -4.89 0.12
CA SER A 247 30.51 -3.74 -0.56
C SER A 247 30.55 -2.54 0.39
N VAL A 248 31.37 -1.53 0.09
CA VAL A 248 31.49 -0.32 0.92
C VAL A 248 31.34 0.93 0.06
N ASN A 249 30.46 1.83 0.45
CA ASN A 249 30.18 3.07 -0.28
C ASN A 249 31.21 4.16 0.04
N GLY A 250 32.44 3.98 -0.42
CA GLY A 250 33.52 4.97 -0.29
C GLY A 250 34.08 5.15 1.13
N PRO A 251 34.89 6.20 1.37
CA PRO A 251 35.73 6.34 2.57
C PRO A 251 35.03 7.04 3.76
N TRP A 252 33.70 7.14 3.77
CA TRP A 252 32.98 7.90 4.80
C TRP A 252 32.73 7.07 6.05
N GLN A 253 33.37 7.47 7.16
CA GLN A 253 33.10 6.89 8.47
C GLN A 253 31.82 7.45 9.09
N ILE A 254 30.99 6.55 9.57
CA ILE A 254 29.70 6.83 10.19
C ILE A 254 29.73 6.47 11.69
N VAL A 255 28.72 6.94 12.43
CA VAL A 255 28.52 6.67 13.86
C VAL A 255 27.05 6.35 14.13
N GLY A 256 26.80 5.16 14.68
CA GLY A 256 25.44 4.66 14.87
C GLY A 256 24.86 4.08 13.57
N ARG A 257 23.62 3.61 13.69
CA ARG A 257 22.90 2.89 12.63
C ARG A 257 22.46 3.85 11.50
N PRO A 258 22.63 3.46 10.22
CA PRO A 258 22.13 4.23 9.08
C PRO A 258 20.62 4.06 8.89
N VAL A 259 20.01 4.92 8.08
CA VAL A 259 18.65 4.73 7.58
C VAL A 259 18.64 4.78 6.05
N SER A 260 17.89 3.89 5.44
CA SER A 260 17.65 3.83 4.00
C SER A 260 16.15 3.93 3.72
N VAL A 261 15.77 4.45 2.55
CA VAL A 261 14.38 4.47 2.08
C VAL A 261 14.32 4.53 0.55
N PHE A 262 13.39 3.79 -0.05
CA PHE A 262 13.17 3.85 -1.50
C PHE A 262 12.41 5.12 -1.88
N ASN A 263 12.85 5.79 -2.93
CA ASN A 263 12.29 7.05 -3.44
C ASN A 263 11.67 6.81 -4.83
N PRO A 264 10.35 6.56 -4.94
CA PRO A 264 9.65 6.38 -6.21
C PRO A 264 9.76 7.54 -7.19
N ASN A 265 10.17 8.75 -6.75
CA ASN A 265 10.34 9.91 -7.62
C ASN A 265 11.67 9.86 -8.40
N SER A 266 12.75 9.35 -7.80
CA SER A 266 14.07 9.19 -8.43
C SER A 266 14.33 7.76 -8.93
N GLY A 267 13.59 6.77 -8.41
CA GLY A 267 13.89 5.35 -8.57
C GLY A 267 15.13 4.90 -7.77
N ALA A 268 15.61 5.72 -6.84
CA ALA A 268 16.79 5.44 -6.03
C ALA A 268 16.42 4.87 -4.65
N VAL A 269 17.38 4.20 -4.00
CA VAL A 269 17.39 4.03 -2.55
C VAL A 269 18.23 5.16 -1.96
N GLU A 270 17.58 6.07 -1.24
CA GLU A 270 18.22 7.17 -0.52
C GLU A 270 18.78 6.64 0.81
N ILE A 271 19.98 7.08 1.19
CA ILE A 271 20.72 6.58 2.35
C ILE A 271 21.20 7.76 3.19
N TYR A 272 20.90 7.75 4.48
CA TYR A 272 21.32 8.79 5.42
C TYR A 272 22.03 8.18 6.63
N ALA A 273 23.11 8.81 7.07
CA ALA A 273 23.88 8.40 8.23
C ALA A 273 24.49 9.60 8.95
N ARG A 274 25.00 9.41 10.16
CA ARG A 274 25.70 10.44 10.93
C ARG A 274 27.21 10.32 10.75
N ASP A 275 27.88 11.41 10.37
CA ASP A 275 29.35 11.43 10.27
C ASP A 275 30.03 11.49 11.65
N THR A 276 31.33 11.18 11.70
CA THR A 276 32.14 11.22 12.93
C THR A 276 32.31 12.63 13.54
N LEU A 277 31.87 13.68 12.85
CA LEU A 277 31.84 15.06 13.34
C LEU A 277 30.46 15.46 13.89
N GLY A 278 29.45 14.60 13.74
CA GLY A 278 28.09 14.74 14.26
C GLY A 278 27.05 15.32 13.30
N TYR A 279 27.37 15.48 12.00
CA TYR A 279 26.43 15.97 10.99
C TYR A 279 25.71 14.83 10.28
N LEU A 280 24.54 15.11 9.69
CA LEU A 280 23.88 14.18 8.78
C LEU A 280 24.56 14.20 7.40
N ILE A 281 24.84 13.03 6.84
CA ILE A 281 25.32 12.84 5.47
C ILE A 281 24.34 11.99 4.66
N HIS A 282 24.26 12.26 3.36
CA HIS A 282 23.35 11.62 2.39
C HIS A 282 24.13 11.09 1.19
N SER A 283 23.74 9.90 0.73
CA SER A 283 24.14 9.26 -0.54
C SER A 283 22.95 8.43 -1.03
N TYR A 284 23.05 7.80 -2.20
CA TYR A 284 21.97 6.98 -2.76
C TYR A 284 22.52 5.84 -3.61
N ILE A 285 21.73 4.79 -3.84
CA ILE A 285 21.89 3.86 -4.97
C ILE A 285 20.87 4.27 -6.03
N GLY A 286 21.33 4.75 -7.18
CA GLY A 286 20.47 5.22 -8.26
C GLY A 286 19.74 4.09 -8.98
N ALA A 287 18.73 4.45 -9.80
CA ALA A 287 18.01 3.51 -10.66
C ALA A 287 18.90 2.80 -11.72
N ASP A 288 20.15 3.25 -11.90
CA ASP A 288 21.17 2.62 -12.73
C ASP A 288 22.13 1.70 -11.96
N GLY A 289 21.83 1.44 -10.68
CA GLY A 289 22.59 0.58 -9.77
C GLY A 289 23.89 1.20 -9.23
N LYS A 290 24.14 2.50 -9.43
CA LYS A 290 25.40 3.16 -8.99
C LYS A 290 25.20 4.00 -7.73
N TYR A 291 26.26 4.07 -6.92
CA TYR A 291 26.31 4.99 -5.79
C TYR A 291 26.39 6.46 -6.24
N GLY A 292 25.56 7.31 -5.64
CA GLY A 292 25.70 8.75 -5.65
C GLY A 292 26.86 9.24 -4.76
N PRO A 293 27.37 10.46 -5.00
CA PRO A 293 28.37 11.06 -4.12
C PRO A 293 27.79 11.30 -2.71
N TRP A 294 28.59 11.05 -1.68
CA TRP A 294 28.26 11.51 -0.33
C TRP A 294 28.27 13.04 -0.25
N THR A 295 27.19 13.58 0.30
CA THR A 295 27.02 15.01 0.60
C THR A 295 26.64 15.19 2.07
N ARG A 296 26.80 16.42 2.61
CA ARG A 296 26.30 16.76 3.94
C ARG A 296 24.94 17.44 3.82
N VAL A 297 23.98 17.00 4.62
CA VAL A 297 22.65 17.61 4.71
C VAL A 297 22.70 18.77 5.69
N GLY A 298 22.89 19.99 5.17
CA GLY A 298 22.95 21.23 5.95
C GLY A 298 24.17 21.33 6.90
N ASP A 299 24.03 22.14 7.94
CA ASP A 299 25.09 22.54 8.87
C ASP A 299 24.77 22.27 10.35
N TRP A 300 23.60 21.69 10.66
CA TRP A 300 23.18 21.35 12.02
C TRP A 300 23.76 19.98 12.44
N LYS A 301 23.92 19.78 13.76
CA LYS A 301 24.43 18.53 14.35
C LYS A 301 23.32 17.73 15.03
N ILE A 302 23.37 16.43 14.80
CA ILE A 302 22.44 15.44 15.34
C ILE A 302 23.11 14.62 16.46
N ALA A 303 22.30 13.99 17.31
CA ALA A 303 22.70 13.28 18.53
C ALA A 303 22.66 11.75 18.41
N GLY A 304 21.62 11.21 17.75
CA GLY A 304 21.40 9.78 17.52
C GLY A 304 21.39 9.41 16.04
N SER A 305 20.77 8.27 15.71
CA SER A 305 20.50 7.88 14.31
C SER A 305 19.39 8.75 13.71
N PRO A 306 19.40 8.97 12.39
CA PRO A 306 18.26 9.52 11.67
C PRO A 306 17.13 8.49 11.51
N ALA A 307 15.93 8.97 11.24
CA ALA A 307 14.83 8.21 10.65
C ALA A 307 14.40 8.90 9.34
N ALA A 308 13.88 8.14 8.39
CA ALA A 308 13.43 8.65 7.10
C ALA A 308 12.17 7.93 6.63
N VAL A 309 11.33 8.60 5.84
CA VAL A 309 10.17 7.98 5.18
C VAL A 309 9.84 8.74 3.89
N TYR A 310 9.47 8.04 2.83
CA TYR A 310 8.94 8.69 1.63
C TYR A 310 7.52 9.18 1.88
N ASN A 311 7.24 10.42 1.47
CA ASN A 311 5.93 11.05 1.57
C ASN A 311 5.36 11.20 0.14
N PRO A 312 4.42 10.32 -0.27
CA PRO A 312 3.81 10.38 -1.60
C PRO A 312 3.09 11.70 -1.92
N ASN A 313 2.74 12.48 -0.90
CA ASN A 313 1.97 13.72 -1.01
C ASN A 313 2.89 14.91 -1.39
N SER A 314 4.01 15.08 -0.69
CA SER A 314 5.06 16.06 -1.04
C SER A 314 5.97 15.58 -2.18
N ARG A 315 5.95 14.27 -2.49
CA ARG A 315 6.92 13.56 -3.36
C ARG A 315 8.37 13.71 -2.90
N ALA A 316 8.57 13.90 -1.60
CA ALA A 316 9.87 14.02 -0.95
C ALA A 316 10.17 12.80 -0.06
N VAL A 317 11.45 12.62 0.27
CA VAL A 317 11.84 11.83 1.44
C VAL A 317 11.94 12.76 2.64
N GLU A 318 11.08 12.57 3.64
CA GLU A 318 11.10 13.30 4.91
C GLU A 318 12.14 12.66 5.84
N VAL A 319 13.00 13.47 6.46
CA VAL A 319 14.11 13.01 7.31
C VAL A 319 14.04 13.69 8.68
N TYR A 320 14.17 12.88 9.73
CA TYR A 320 13.97 13.28 11.12
C TYR A 320 15.16 12.85 11.99
N ALA A 321 15.63 13.72 12.88
CA ALA A 321 16.76 13.40 13.77
C ALA A 321 16.76 14.24 15.06
N GLN A 322 17.20 13.64 16.17
CA GLN A 322 17.43 14.34 17.43
C GLN A 322 18.62 15.31 17.30
N ALA A 323 18.46 16.57 17.69
CA ALA A 323 19.53 17.58 17.79
C ALA A 323 20.47 17.30 18.98
N THR A 324 21.69 17.86 18.96
CA THR A 324 22.65 17.73 20.08
C THR A 324 22.20 18.32 21.42
N ASP A 325 21.12 19.12 21.45
CA ASP A 325 20.49 19.64 22.67
C ASP A 325 19.13 19.00 22.98
N GLY A 326 18.68 18.02 22.18
CA GLY A 326 17.50 17.17 22.44
C GLY A 326 16.21 17.53 21.71
N TYR A 327 16.13 18.62 20.94
CA TYR A 327 14.95 18.89 20.10
C TYR A 327 14.88 17.93 18.90
N LEU A 328 13.68 17.73 18.33
CA LEU A 328 13.56 17.05 17.04
C LEU A 328 13.83 18.03 15.89
N LEU A 329 14.65 17.61 14.92
CA LEU A 329 14.87 18.31 13.66
C LEU A 329 14.18 17.60 12.50
N HIS A 330 13.76 18.37 11.49
CA HIS A 330 13.26 17.91 10.20
C HIS A 330 14.05 18.52 9.04
N ASN A 331 14.27 17.72 8.01
CA ASN A 331 14.73 18.11 6.67
C ASN A 331 14.00 17.20 5.65
N TYR A 332 14.07 17.51 4.36
CA TYR A 332 13.46 16.70 3.31
C TYR A 332 14.31 16.73 2.03
N LEU A 333 14.35 15.62 1.29
CA LEU A 333 14.87 15.57 -0.08
C LEU A 333 13.71 15.72 -1.06
N GLY A 334 13.60 16.89 -1.69
CA GLY A 334 12.50 17.27 -2.56
C GLY A 334 12.44 16.51 -3.88
N SER A 335 11.31 16.61 -4.59
CA SER A 335 11.11 15.95 -5.89
C SER A 335 12.01 16.48 -7.01
N ASP A 336 12.72 17.58 -6.77
CA ASP A 336 13.75 18.18 -7.62
C ASP A 336 15.17 17.64 -7.33
N GLY A 337 15.33 16.78 -6.32
CA GLY A 337 16.60 16.21 -5.90
C GLY A 337 17.42 17.11 -4.97
N GLN A 338 16.84 18.16 -4.38
CA GLN A 338 17.53 19.05 -3.43
C GLN A 338 17.08 18.80 -1.99
N ASN A 339 18.04 18.85 -1.05
CA ASN A 339 17.73 18.82 0.38
C ASN A 339 17.23 20.20 0.83
N GLY A 340 16.22 20.22 1.69
CA GLY A 340 15.66 21.41 2.31
C GLY A 340 16.54 22.02 3.40
N TYR A 341 16.01 23.02 4.09
CA TYR A 341 16.64 23.60 5.28
C TYR A 341 16.24 22.83 6.54
N TRP A 342 17.13 22.77 7.52
CA TRP A 342 16.82 22.23 8.84
C TRP A 342 15.79 23.12 9.56
N SER A 343 14.71 22.51 10.05
CA SER A 343 13.74 23.12 10.96
C SER A 343 13.66 22.34 12.27
N MET A 344 13.20 23.00 13.34
CA MET A 344 12.86 22.33 14.61
C MET A 344 11.38 21.97 14.60
N VAL A 345 11.05 20.74 14.95
CA VAL A 345 9.68 20.25 15.05
C VAL A 345 9.17 20.55 16.46
N GLY A 346 8.58 21.73 16.64
CA GLY A 346 8.06 22.19 17.94
C GLY A 346 9.14 22.47 19.00
N ASP A 347 8.72 22.51 20.26
CA ASP A 347 9.52 22.94 21.42
C ASP A 347 9.72 21.83 22.49
N TRP A 348 9.35 20.59 22.19
CA TRP A 348 9.53 19.44 23.09
C TRP A 348 10.85 18.72 22.81
N LYS A 349 11.40 18.03 23.84
CA LYS A 349 12.65 17.29 23.74
C LYS A 349 12.44 15.78 23.75
N ILE A 350 13.17 15.11 22.87
CA ILE A 350 13.16 13.66 22.69
C ILE A 350 14.46 13.05 23.22
N ALA A 351 14.42 11.77 23.58
CA ALA A 351 15.51 11.04 24.23
C ALA A 351 16.21 10.01 23.32
N ASP A 352 15.58 9.60 22.21
CA ASP A 352 16.03 8.55 21.29
C ASP A 352 15.76 8.93 19.82
N THR A 353 16.21 8.07 18.90
CA THR A 353 15.77 8.03 17.49
C THR A 353 14.23 8.07 17.40
N PRO A 354 13.63 8.96 16.59
CA PRO A 354 12.19 8.96 16.33
C PRO A 354 11.80 7.83 15.35
N ALA A 355 10.54 7.42 15.36
CA ALA A 355 9.92 6.67 14.26
C ALA A 355 9.10 7.62 13.39
N ALA A 356 9.18 7.47 12.06
CA ALA A 356 8.40 8.22 11.09
C ALA A 356 7.72 7.25 10.11
N VAL A 357 6.41 7.40 9.88
CA VAL A 357 5.62 6.51 9.02
C VAL A 357 4.54 7.29 8.28
N TYR A 358 4.36 7.02 6.99
CA TYR A 358 3.29 7.66 6.22
C TYR A 358 1.93 6.99 6.51
N ASN A 359 0.91 7.81 6.74
CA ASN A 359 -0.46 7.39 7.04
C ASN A 359 -1.41 7.74 5.87
N PRO A 360 -1.79 6.76 5.02
CA PRO A 360 -2.67 6.99 3.88
C PRO A 360 -4.08 7.48 4.22
N ASN A 361 -4.55 7.39 5.47
CA ASN A 361 -5.88 7.88 5.86
C ASN A 361 -5.91 9.42 5.92
N SER A 362 -4.97 10.01 6.64
CA SER A 362 -4.83 11.46 6.86
C SER A 362 -3.97 12.16 5.79
N ARG A 363 -3.26 11.38 4.97
CA ARG A 363 -2.25 11.84 3.99
C ARG A 363 -1.06 12.61 4.63
N SER A 364 -0.78 12.32 5.90
CA SER A 364 0.31 12.87 6.70
C SER A 364 1.44 11.84 6.92
N VAL A 365 2.62 12.32 7.31
CA VAL A 365 3.61 11.49 8.01
C VAL A 365 3.37 11.62 9.51
N GLU A 366 3.19 10.50 10.21
CA GLU A 366 3.13 10.45 11.67
C GLU A 366 4.55 10.28 12.23
N ILE A 367 4.87 11.02 13.29
CA ILE A 367 6.15 11.00 13.99
C ILE A 367 5.93 10.64 15.45
N TYR A 368 6.66 9.63 15.92
CA TYR A 368 6.61 9.12 17.29
C TYR A 368 8.00 9.16 17.91
N ALA A 369 8.12 9.58 19.17
CA ALA A 369 9.41 9.64 19.85
C ALA A 369 9.29 9.49 21.38
N ARG A 370 10.32 8.94 22.04
CA ARG A 370 10.40 8.94 23.51
C ARG A 370 10.78 10.33 24.01
N ALA A 371 10.02 10.88 24.95
CA ALA A 371 10.33 12.12 25.66
C ALA A 371 11.50 11.96 26.63
N THR A 372 12.09 13.09 27.08
CA THR A 372 13.12 13.07 28.15
C THR A 372 12.61 12.63 29.52
N ASP A 373 11.29 12.50 29.70
CA ASP A 373 10.63 11.90 30.85
C ASP A 373 9.91 10.57 30.50
N ASP A 374 10.42 9.84 29.51
CA ASP A 374 10.04 8.46 29.12
C ASP A 374 8.62 8.24 28.57
N PHE A 375 7.76 9.26 28.48
CA PHE A 375 6.48 9.08 27.78
C PHE A 375 6.66 9.01 26.27
N LEU A 376 5.74 8.35 25.57
CA LEU A 376 5.67 8.42 24.11
C LEU A 376 5.01 9.74 23.69
N LEU A 377 5.65 10.45 22.75
CA LEU A 377 5.11 11.63 22.09
C LEU A 377 4.64 11.29 20.67
N HIS A 378 3.63 12.03 20.20
CA HIS A 378 3.11 11.98 18.83
C HIS A 378 3.00 13.40 18.25
N ASN A 379 3.43 13.54 17.00
CA ASN A 379 3.23 14.69 16.13
C ASN A 379 3.06 14.19 14.68
N TYR A 380 2.68 15.05 13.75
CA TYR A 380 2.43 14.72 12.35
C TYR A 380 2.89 15.86 11.42
N LEU A 381 3.22 15.54 10.17
CA LEU A 381 3.47 16.47 9.07
C LEU A 381 2.28 16.43 8.10
N LEU A 382 1.58 17.55 7.96
CA LEU A 382 0.37 17.68 7.14
C LEU A 382 0.65 17.84 5.63
N PRO A 383 -0.36 17.63 4.77
CA PRO A 383 -0.29 17.87 3.31
C PRO A 383 0.19 19.26 2.88
N ASP A 384 0.10 20.27 3.75
CA ASP A 384 0.49 21.66 3.48
C ASP A 384 1.96 21.96 3.87
N GLY A 385 2.68 20.96 4.40
CA GLY A 385 4.06 21.09 4.86
C GLY A 385 4.22 21.58 6.31
N ASN A 386 3.13 21.75 7.06
CA ASN A 386 3.20 22.15 8.47
C ASN A 386 3.21 20.94 9.42
N HIS A 387 4.02 21.00 10.47
CA HIS A 387 3.92 20.07 11.59
C HIS A 387 2.79 20.47 12.56
N GLY A 388 2.18 19.46 13.18
CA GLY A 388 1.25 19.64 14.28
C GLY A 388 1.91 20.03 15.61
N THR A 389 1.11 20.03 16.67
CA THR A 389 1.58 20.18 18.05
C THR A 389 1.92 18.82 18.66
N TRP A 390 3.01 18.75 19.43
CA TRP A 390 3.33 17.57 20.23
C TRP A 390 2.21 17.23 21.22
N THR A 391 1.89 15.93 21.30
CA THR A 391 0.94 15.37 22.27
C THR A 391 1.54 14.14 22.94
N THR A 392 1.11 13.81 24.15
CA THR A 392 1.52 12.59 24.87
C THR A 392 0.56 11.45 24.56
N VAL A 393 1.08 10.30 24.10
CA VAL A 393 0.29 9.11 23.80
C VAL A 393 0.02 8.34 25.08
N GLY A 394 -1.14 8.58 25.70
CA GLY A 394 -1.57 7.89 26.91
C GLY A 394 -0.73 8.22 28.14
N THR A 395 -0.52 7.23 29.02
CA THR A 395 0.04 7.42 30.38
C THR A 395 1.15 6.44 30.75
N TRP A 396 1.64 5.64 29.80
CA TRP A 396 2.66 4.61 30.04
C TRP A 396 4.05 5.09 29.61
N LYS A 397 5.09 4.62 30.31
CA LYS A 397 6.49 4.96 30.06
C LYS A 397 7.22 3.87 29.28
N ILE A 398 8.11 4.30 28.39
CA ILE A 398 8.89 3.46 27.48
C ILE A 398 10.40 3.67 27.70
N ALA A 399 11.22 2.69 27.32
CA ALA A 399 12.66 2.67 27.58
C ALA A 399 13.47 2.38 26.31
N GLY A 400 13.16 3.08 25.22
CA GLY A 400 13.84 2.97 23.94
C GLY A 400 13.12 3.74 22.84
N ALA A 401 13.58 3.58 21.60
CA ALA A 401 12.91 4.10 20.42
C ALA A 401 11.61 3.31 20.14
N PRO A 402 10.52 3.98 19.72
CA PRO A 402 9.35 3.30 19.21
C PRO A 402 9.61 2.72 17.81
N ALA A 403 8.81 1.73 17.41
CA ALA A 403 8.63 1.33 16.03
C ALA A 403 7.18 1.61 15.62
N ALA A 404 6.95 2.21 14.45
CA ALA A 404 5.63 2.58 13.96
C ALA A 404 5.45 2.08 12.52
N VAL A 405 4.32 1.43 12.22
CA VAL A 405 4.03 0.84 10.91
C VAL A 405 2.54 0.93 10.59
N PHE A 406 2.19 1.27 9.36
CA PHE A 406 0.78 1.30 8.94
C PHE A 406 0.28 -0.12 8.63
N ASN A 407 -0.82 -0.51 9.26
CA ASN A 407 -1.54 -1.74 8.99
C ASN A 407 -2.68 -1.47 8.01
N ASP A 408 -2.50 -1.84 6.74
CA ASP A 408 -3.51 -1.62 5.69
C ASP A 408 -4.79 -2.44 5.91
N ALA A 409 -4.71 -3.57 6.62
CA ALA A 409 -5.89 -4.39 6.91
C ALA A 409 -6.78 -3.81 8.01
N ARG A 410 -6.20 -3.05 8.96
CA ARG A 410 -6.89 -2.36 10.05
C ARG A 410 -7.11 -0.86 9.79
N ARG A 411 -6.44 -0.31 8.78
CA ARG A 411 -6.40 1.12 8.44
C ARG A 411 -5.99 1.99 9.63
N SER A 412 -4.89 1.61 10.27
CA SER A 412 -4.33 2.23 11.48
C SER A 412 -2.81 2.30 11.40
N VAL A 413 -2.20 3.27 12.08
CA VAL A 413 -0.75 3.19 12.40
C VAL A 413 -0.62 2.41 13.70
N GLU A 414 0.06 1.28 13.66
CA GLU A 414 0.36 0.43 14.82
C GLU A 414 1.72 0.84 15.39
N VAL A 415 1.78 1.12 16.70
CA VAL A 415 2.97 1.65 17.39
C VAL A 415 3.39 0.70 18.51
N TYR A 416 4.67 0.34 18.52
CA TYR A 416 5.28 -0.63 19.42
C TYR A 416 6.47 -0.01 20.15
N ALA A 417 6.58 -0.24 21.46
CA ALA A 417 7.69 0.27 22.25
C ALA A 417 7.96 -0.59 23.49
N ARG A 418 9.22 -0.70 23.90
CA ARG A 418 9.61 -1.41 25.12
C ARG A 418 9.24 -0.60 26.37
N ALA A 419 8.55 -1.19 27.34
CA ALA A 419 8.27 -0.62 28.66
C ALA A 419 9.53 -0.49 29.53
N THR A 420 9.49 0.37 30.55
CA THR A 420 10.60 0.53 31.52
C THR A 420 10.93 -0.71 32.35
N ASP A 421 10.04 -1.71 32.38
CA ASP A 421 10.27 -3.00 33.04
C ASP A 421 10.59 -4.15 32.05
N GLY A 422 10.70 -3.85 30.75
CA GLY A 422 11.12 -4.78 29.70
C GLY A 422 10.01 -5.47 28.91
N TYR A 423 8.72 -5.30 29.23
CA TYR A 423 7.64 -5.84 28.38
C TYR A 423 7.51 -5.06 27.06
N LEU A 424 6.94 -5.68 26.03
CA LEU A 424 6.52 -4.95 24.82
C LEU A 424 5.14 -4.31 25.05
N LEU A 425 5.04 -3.02 24.75
CA LEU A 425 3.77 -2.28 24.72
C LEU A 425 3.30 -2.05 23.28
N HIS A 426 1.99 -1.95 23.12
CA HIS A 426 1.33 -1.61 21.86
C HIS A 426 0.27 -0.52 22.04
N ASN A 427 0.23 0.41 21.07
CA ASN A 427 -0.81 1.42 20.88
C ASN A 427 -1.09 1.55 19.36
N TYR A 428 -2.14 2.25 18.97
CA TYR A 428 -2.44 2.50 17.56
C TYR A 428 -3.15 3.84 17.34
N LEU A 429 -2.89 4.49 16.20
CA LEU A 429 -3.69 5.61 15.69
C LEU A 429 -4.74 5.08 14.72
N GLY A 430 -6.02 5.24 15.06
CA GLY A 430 -7.16 4.77 14.28
C GLY A 430 -7.42 5.59 13.01
N SER A 431 -8.31 5.09 12.15
CA SER A 431 -8.84 5.83 10.99
C SER A 431 -9.70 7.04 11.38
N ASP A 432 -10.15 7.10 12.62
CA ASP A 432 -10.83 8.24 13.25
C ASP A 432 -9.85 9.33 13.77
N GLY A 433 -8.53 9.09 13.65
CA GLY A 433 -7.48 9.99 14.13
C GLY A 433 -7.27 9.95 15.65
N GLN A 434 -7.79 8.95 16.37
CA GLN A 434 -7.60 8.81 17.81
C GLN A 434 -6.56 7.75 18.15
N ASN A 435 -5.74 8.02 19.17
CA ASN A 435 -4.82 7.04 19.73
C ASN A 435 -5.58 6.08 20.66
N GLY A 436 -5.33 4.78 20.53
CA GLY A 436 -5.94 3.73 21.32
C GLY A 436 -5.41 3.64 22.76
N TYR A 437 -5.91 2.66 23.50
CA TYR A 437 -5.38 2.33 24.83
C TYR A 437 -4.08 1.52 24.72
N TRP A 438 -3.15 1.80 25.61
CA TRP A 438 -1.95 0.97 25.79
C TRP A 438 -2.31 -0.45 26.20
N SER A 439 -1.75 -1.43 25.50
CA SER A 439 -1.80 -2.85 25.85
C SER A 439 -0.39 -3.42 26.01
N VAL A 440 -0.28 -4.57 26.68
CA VAL A 440 0.97 -5.35 26.79
C VAL A 440 0.87 -6.53 25.83
N VAL A 441 1.90 -6.70 24.99
CA VAL A 441 1.94 -7.77 23.98
C VAL A 441 2.55 -9.02 24.60
N GLY A 442 1.69 -9.91 25.10
CA GLY A 442 2.09 -11.18 25.73
C GLY A 442 2.82 -11.02 27.06
N ASP A 443 3.56 -12.06 27.45
CA ASP A 443 4.18 -12.21 28.78
C ASP A 443 5.71 -12.31 28.76
N TRP A 444 6.36 -12.08 27.61
CA TRP A 444 7.81 -12.14 27.42
C TRP A 444 8.46 -10.76 27.50
N LYS A 445 9.75 -10.70 27.84
CA LYS A 445 10.53 -9.46 27.99
C LYS A 445 11.62 -9.33 26.92
N ILE A 446 11.88 -8.09 26.53
CA ILE A 446 12.79 -7.73 25.44
C ILE A 446 13.92 -6.78 25.89
N THR A 447 15.11 -6.97 25.33
CA THR A 447 16.35 -6.27 25.71
C THR A 447 16.73 -5.11 24.78
N GLU A 448 16.01 -4.97 23.66
CA GLU A 448 16.26 -3.98 22.61
C GLU A 448 14.97 -3.27 22.20
N ASN A 449 15.06 -2.36 21.24
CA ASN A 449 13.88 -1.81 20.57
C ASN A 449 13.18 -2.91 19.74
N PRO A 450 11.84 -2.85 19.56
CA PRO A 450 11.15 -3.72 18.61
C PRO A 450 11.39 -3.28 17.17
N ALA A 451 11.21 -4.20 16.23
CA ALA A 451 10.97 -3.91 14.82
C ALA A 451 9.56 -4.40 14.44
N ALA A 452 8.85 -3.64 13.60
CA ALA A 452 7.48 -3.97 13.19
C ALA A 452 7.31 -3.73 11.68
N VAL A 453 6.70 -4.67 10.97
CA VAL A 453 6.58 -4.66 9.50
C VAL A 453 5.24 -5.25 9.07
N TYR A 454 4.54 -4.62 8.11
CA TYR A 454 3.28 -5.15 7.59
C TYR A 454 3.54 -6.26 6.56
N ASN A 455 2.79 -7.36 6.66
CA ASN A 455 2.87 -8.53 5.78
C ASN A 455 1.59 -8.67 4.95
N PRO A 456 1.60 -8.23 3.66
CA PRO A 456 0.43 -8.30 2.79
C PRO A 456 -0.13 -9.72 2.55
N ASN A 457 0.63 -10.80 2.79
CA ASN A 457 0.13 -12.17 2.58
C ASN A 457 -0.89 -12.60 3.64
N SER A 458 -0.54 -12.37 4.90
CA SER A 458 -1.34 -12.72 6.09
C SER A 458 -2.22 -11.56 6.55
N ARG A 459 -2.00 -10.35 6.02
CA ARG A 459 -2.67 -9.10 6.40
C ARG A 459 -2.42 -8.70 7.86
N SER A 460 -1.34 -9.20 8.45
CA SER A 460 -0.87 -8.90 9.80
C SER A 460 0.27 -7.89 9.80
N VAL A 461 0.53 -7.27 10.95
CA VAL A 461 1.85 -6.72 11.27
C VAL A 461 2.65 -7.82 11.97
N GLU A 462 3.85 -8.10 11.49
CA GLU A 462 4.83 -8.95 12.18
C GLU A 462 5.70 -8.07 13.09
N ILE A 463 6.02 -8.58 14.28
CA ILE A 463 6.83 -7.90 15.30
C ILE A 463 8.00 -8.80 15.69
N TYR A 464 9.19 -8.21 15.69
CA TYR A 464 10.46 -8.88 15.97
C TYR A 464 11.22 -8.14 17.08
N ALA A 465 11.82 -8.86 18.03
CA ALA A 465 12.58 -8.26 19.14
C ALA A 465 13.58 -9.25 19.75
N ARG A 466 14.66 -8.75 20.36
CA ARG A 466 15.63 -9.56 21.11
C ARG A 466 15.13 -9.86 22.53
N ALA A 467 15.21 -11.13 22.94
CA ALA A 467 14.82 -11.60 24.27
C ALA A 467 15.82 -11.24 25.38
N THR A 468 15.50 -11.59 26.63
CA THR A 468 16.43 -11.51 27.78
C THR A 468 17.53 -12.58 27.78
N ASP A 469 17.41 -13.60 26.95
CA ASP A 469 18.37 -14.67 26.69
C ASP A 469 18.90 -14.64 25.23
N ASP A 470 18.90 -13.45 24.63
CA ASP A 470 19.46 -13.11 23.31
C ASP A 470 18.84 -13.78 22.07
N PHE A 471 17.85 -14.67 22.22
CA PHE A 471 17.12 -15.19 21.05
C PHE A 471 16.30 -14.10 20.35
N LEU A 472 16.15 -14.22 19.03
CA LEU A 472 15.16 -13.44 18.29
C LEU A 472 13.75 -14.00 18.58
N LEU A 473 12.86 -13.12 19.03
CA LEU A 473 11.44 -13.39 19.20
C LEU A 473 10.62 -12.90 17.99
N HIS A 474 9.51 -13.59 17.72
CA HIS A 474 8.50 -13.22 16.74
C HIS A 474 7.10 -13.32 17.33
N ASN A 475 6.28 -12.31 17.05
CA ASN A 475 4.84 -12.27 17.28
C ASN A 475 4.17 -11.50 16.12
N TYR A 476 2.85 -11.52 16.02
CA TYR A 476 2.07 -10.85 14.97
C TYR A 476 0.81 -10.20 15.53
N LEU A 477 0.28 -9.20 14.83
CA LEU A 477 -1.04 -8.58 15.06
C LEU A 477 -1.96 -8.90 13.88
N LEU A 478 -3.04 -9.63 14.15
CA LEU A 478 -4.04 -10.02 13.14
C LEU A 478 -4.99 -8.86 12.77
N PRO A 479 -5.72 -8.95 11.64
CA PRO A 479 -6.70 -7.93 11.23
C PRO A 479 -7.79 -7.64 12.27
N ASP A 480 -8.17 -8.61 13.10
CA ASP A 480 -9.16 -8.45 14.16
C ASP A 480 -8.66 -7.60 15.36
N GLY A 481 -7.36 -7.35 15.44
CA GLY A 481 -6.72 -6.62 16.53
C GLY A 481 -6.12 -7.49 17.64
N ASN A 482 -6.14 -8.82 17.50
CA ASN A 482 -5.51 -9.72 18.47
C ASN A 482 -4.04 -9.98 18.10
N HIS A 483 -3.15 -9.95 19.10
CA HIS A 483 -1.79 -10.45 18.96
C HIS A 483 -1.73 -11.97 19.07
N GLY A 484 -0.73 -12.57 18.42
CA GLY A 484 -0.37 -13.97 18.61
C GLY A 484 0.39 -14.23 19.91
N THR A 485 0.89 -15.46 20.04
CA THR A 485 1.83 -15.87 21.09
C THR A 485 3.27 -15.61 20.66
N TRP A 486 4.12 -15.17 21.59
CA TRP A 486 5.57 -15.11 21.37
C TRP A 486 6.16 -16.47 21.02
N THR A 487 7.04 -16.49 20.03
CA THR A 487 7.83 -17.66 19.60
C THR A 487 9.27 -17.26 19.34
N THR A 488 10.22 -18.20 19.45
CA THR A 488 11.63 -17.97 19.06
C THR A 488 11.81 -18.27 17.56
N VAL A 489 12.50 -17.37 16.85
CA VAL A 489 12.85 -17.56 15.44
C VAL A 489 14.05 -18.51 15.36
N GLY A 490 13.79 -19.82 15.35
CA GLY A 490 14.84 -20.84 15.32
C GLY A 490 15.65 -20.88 16.62
N THR A 491 16.97 -21.04 16.49
CA THR A 491 17.90 -21.34 17.62
C THR A 491 19.16 -20.47 17.63
N TRP A 492 19.16 -19.32 16.96
CA TRP A 492 20.31 -18.39 16.94
C TRP A 492 20.04 -17.19 17.84
N THR A 493 21.10 -16.67 18.45
CA THR A 493 21.08 -15.48 19.31
C THR A 493 21.67 -14.26 18.59
N ILE A 494 21.16 -13.08 18.93
CA ILE A 494 21.44 -11.81 18.26
C ILE A 494 21.91 -10.74 19.27
N SER A 495 22.71 -9.79 18.80
CA SER A 495 23.41 -8.80 19.61
C SER A 495 22.93 -7.35 19.46
N ASN A 496 21.98 -7.09 18.57
CA ASN A 496 21.35 -5.78 18.34
C ASN A 496 19.82 -5.88 18.21
N THR A 497 19.17 -4.73 18.05
CA THR A 497 17.78 -4.65 17.54
C THR A 497 17.70 -5.28 16.13
N PRO A 498 16.72 -6.15 15.82
CA PRO A 498 16.56 -6.71 14.48
C PRO A 498 16.03 -5.68 13.46
N THR A 499 16.19 -5.97 12.18
CA THR A 499 15.59 -5.23 11.05
C THR A 499 14.69 -6.20 10.26
N ALA A 500 13.50 -5.78 9.84
CA ALA A 500 12.56 -6.65 9.11
C ALA A 500 11.92 -5.89 7.94
N VAL A 501 11.98 -6.47 6.74
CA VAL A 501 11.57 -5.84 5.47
C VAL A 501 10.69 -6.80 4.67
N TYR A 502 9.56 -6.35 4.15
CA TYR A 502 8.78 -7.16 3.22
C TYR A 502 9.42 -7.16 1.83
N HIS A 503 9.53 -8.34 1.20
CA HIS A 503 10.07 -8.52 -0.14
C HIS A 503 8.95 -8.98 -1.10
N PRO A 504 8.21 -8.06 -1.76
CA PRO A 504 7.06 -8.37 -2.62
C PRO A 504 7.27 -9.52 -3.61
N SER A 505 8.39 -9.51 -4.35
CA SER A 505 8.66 -10.49 -5.42
C SER A 505 8.92 -11.91 -4.90
N ARG A 506 9.32 -12.06 -3.64
CA ARG A 506 9.52 -13.36 -2.95
C ARG A 506 8.34 -13.73 -2.03
N ARG A 507 7.45 -12.76 -1.76
CA ARG A 507 6.29 -12.86 -0.85
C ARG A 507 6.67 -13.27 0.58
N SER A 508 7.82 -12.81 1.04
CA SER A 508 8.40 -13.11 2.35
C SER A 508 8.67 -11.83 3.15
N ILE A 509 8.70 -11.94 4.47
CA ILE A 509 9.36 -10.96 5.34
C ILE A 509 10.80 -11.43 5.51
N GLU A 510 11.76 -10.60 5.13
CA GLU A 510 13.19 -10.85 5.25
C GLU A 510 13.68 -10.17 6.54
N VAL A 511 14.31 -10.92 7.43
CA VAL A 511 14.67 -10.48 8.79
C VAL A 511 16.17 -10.60 8.99
N TYR A 512 16.79 -9.51 9.45
CA TYR A 512 18.23 -9.37 9.61
C TYR A 512 18.58 -8.97 11.04
N ALA A 513 19.74 -9.42 11.51
CA ALA A 513 20.31 -9.01 12.78
C ALA A 513 21.83 -9.20 12.80
N ARG A 514 22.50 -8.71 13.83
CA ARG A 514 23.91 -8.98 14.10
C ARG A 514 24.04 -10.18 15.04
N SER A 515 24.74 -11.24 14.63
CA SER A 515 24.99 -12.40 15.51
C SER A 515 25.86 -12.03 16.72
N MET A 516 25.91 -12.90 17.73
CA MET A 516 26.81 -12.68 18.89
C MET A 516 28.30 -12.64 18.47
N ASP A 517 28.69 -13.40 17.46
CA ASP A 517 30.04 -13.38 16.87
C ASP A 517 30.30 -12.14 15.98
N GLY A 518 29.25 -11.37 15.66
CA GLY A 518 29.36 -10.06 14.99
C GLY A 518 29.16 -10.04 13.48
N TYR A 519 28.61 -11.10 12.89
CA TYR A 519 28.29 -11.16 11.46
C TYR A 519 26.84 -10.74 11.20
N LEU A 520 26.56 -10.23 10.00
CA LEU A 520 25.19 -10.03 9.53
C LEU A 520 24.54 -11.41 9.29
N VAL A 521 23.44 -11.69 9.97
CA VAL A 521 22.66 -12.92 9.84
C VAL A 521 21.25 -12.64 9.34
N HIS A 522 20.71 -13.61 8.59
CA HIS A 522 19.43 -13.51 7.90
C HIS A 522 18.54 -14.73 8.16
N ASN A 523 17.24 -14.48 8.31
CA ASN A 523 16.16 -15.45 8.29
C ASN A 523 14.95 -14.83 7.55
N TYR A 524 13.93 -15.60 7.22
CA TYR A 524 12.74 -15.09 6.54
C TYR A 524 11.46 -15.80 7.01
N LEU A 525 10.34 -15.08 7.05
CA LEU A 525 9.00 -15.64 7.18
C LEU A 525 8.41 -15.79 5.76
N GLY A 526 8.20 -17.04 5.33
CA GLY A 526 7.64 -17.36 4.02
C GLY A 526 6.13 -17.13 3.91
N SER A 527 5.61 -17.11 2.68
CA SER A 527 4.16 -17.00 2.42
C SER A 527 3.35 -18.22 2.87
N ASP A 528 4.00 -19.31 3.32
CA ASP A 528 3.38 -20.47 3.99
C ASP A 528 3.29 -20.31 5.52
N GLY A 529 3.70 -19.16 6.06
CA GLY A 529 3.69 -18.85 7.49
C GLY A 529 4.82 -19.50 8.28
N ARG A 530 5.91 -19.92 7.62
CA ARG A 530 7.04 -20.59 8.29
C ARG A 530 8.33 -19.76 8.22
N ASN A 531 9.08 -19.79 9.32
CA ASN A 531 10.42 -19.22 9.38
C ASN A 531 11.42 -20.16 8.67
N GLY A 532 12.38 -19.57 7.97
CA GLY A 532 13.48 -20.25 7.31
C GLY A 532 14.60 -20.69 8.26
N THR A 533 15.68 -21.19 7.67
CA THR A 533 16.92 -21.49 8.40
C THR A 533 17.78 -20.22 8.46
N TRP A 534 18.37 -19.95 9.62
CA TRP A 534 19.36 -18.88 9.77
C TRP A 534 20.58 -19.10 8.86
N THR A 535 21.00 -18.02 8.21
CA THR A 535 22.23 -17.97 7.40
C THR A 535 23.08 -16.78 7.84
N VAL A 536 24.40 -16.92 7.72
CA VAL A 536 25.30 -15.76 7.67
C VAL A 536 25.22 -15.19 6.26
N VAL A 537 25.00 -13.88 6.14
CA VAL A 537 24.81 -13.21 4.83
C VAL A 537 26.14 -13.10 4.08
N ASP A 538 27.20 -12.75 4.79
CA ASP A 538 28.55 -12.49 4.29
C ASP A 538 29.55 -12.63 5.46
N ASP A 539 30.82 -12.92 5.19
CA ASP A 539 31.86 -13.13 6.22
C ASP A 539 32.52 -11.84 6.73
N HIS A 540 32.07 -10.65 6.27
CA HIS A 540 32.49 -9.36 6.82
C HIS A 540 31.79 -9.06 8.18
N PRO A 541 32.54 -8.80 9.27
CA PRO A 541 31.97 -8.48 10.58
C PRO A 541 31.55 -7.01 10.70
N ILE A 542 30.37 -6.80 11.29
CA ILE A 542 29.72 -5.50 11.48
C ILE A 542 29.77 -5.05 12.95
N THR A 543 29.58 -3.75 13.18
CA THR A 543 29.57 -3.13 14.50
C THR A 543 28.16 -3.00 15.07
N ASP A 544 27.24 -2.43 14.29
CA ASP A 544 25.88 -2.07 14.70
C ASP A 544 24.88 -2.15 13.52
#